data_AF-J9FD30-F1
#
_entry.id   AF-J9FD30-F1
#
_cell.length_a   1.000
_cell.length_b   1.000
_cell.length_c   1.000
_cell.angle_alpha   90.00
_cell.angle_beta   90.00
_cell.angle_gamma   90.00
#
_symmetry.space_group_name_H-M   'P 1'
#
loop_
_entity.id
_entity.type
_entity.pdbx_description
1 polymer ?
#
loop_
_entity_poly.entity_id
_entity_poly.type
_entity_poly.pdbx_seq_one_letter_code
_entity_poly.pdbx_strand_id
1 'polypeptide(L)' 'MFEIILQLHAHKKGTGSSHNGRDSNAQRLGTKAHDSQLVTAGSIIV' A
#
# COMPACT_ATOMS: atom_id res chain seq x y z
N MET A 1 14.59 -22.04 41.50
CA MET A 1 13.18 -21.71 41.20
C MET A 1 13.11 -20.26 40.70
N PHE A 2 13.70 -19.98 39.53
CA PHE A 2 13.65 -18.66 38.87
C PHE A 2 13.84 -18.82 37.35
N GLU A 3 14.60 -19.85 36.95
CA GLU A 3 14.83 -20.24 35.54
C GLU A 3 13.57 -20.66 34.77
N ILE A 4 12.58 -21.29 35.43
CA ILE A 4 11.37 -21.80 34.76
C ILE A 4 10.43 -20.67 34.29
N ILE A 5 10.43 -19.54 35.00
CA ILE A 5 9.51 -18.43 34.72
C ILE A 5 9.97 -17.64 33.48
N LEU A 6 11.28 -17.56 33.25
CA LEU A 6 11.84 -16.85 32.09
C LEU A 6 11.68 -17.65 30.79
N GLN A 7 11.76 -18.98 30.86
CA GLN A 7 11.67 -19.89 29.71
C GLN A 7 10.27 -19.91 29.06
N LEU A 8 9.21 -19.67 29.84
CA LEU A 8 7.82 -19.59 29.34
C LEU A 8 7.52 -18.27 28.59
N HIS A 9 8.27 -17.19 28.90
CA HIS A 9 8.13 -15.87 28.26
C HIS A 9 9.18 -15.64 27.15
N ALA A 10 10.16 -16.55 27.01
CA ALA A 10 11.28 -16.46 26.08
C ALA A 10 11.01 -17.01 24.67
N HIS A 11 9.76 -17.32 24.31
CA HIS A 11 9.39 -17.29 22.90
C HIS A 11 9.17 -15.83 22.55
N LYS A 12 10.22 -15.23 21.96
CA LYS A 12 10.23 -13.92 21.31
C LYS A 12 8.82 -13.64 20.81
N LYS A 13 8.08 -12.71 21.45
CA LYS A 13 6.91 -12.08 20.84
C LYS A 13 7.45 -11.22 19.72
N GLY A 14 7.93 -11.89 18.67
CA GLY A 14 8.37 -11.30 17.44
C GLY A 14 7.16 -10.53 16.95
N THR A 15 7.30 -9.22 17.03
CA THR A 15 6.41 -8.23 16.47
C THR A 15 5.76 -8.82 15.22
N GLY A 16 4.49 -9.20 15.32
CA GLY A 16 3.73 -9.60 14.15
C GLY A 16 3.82 -8.44 13.19
N SER A 17 4.34 -8.66 11.98
CA SER A 17 4.34 -7.62 10.96
C SER A 17 2.88 -7.32 10.66
N SER A 18 2.31 -6.31 11.32
CA SER A 18 1.07 -5.69 10.88
C SER A 18 1.44 -4.83 9.67
N HIS A 19 1.82 -5.47 8.58
CA HIS A 19 1.82 -4.83 7.28
C HIS A 19 0.38 -4.88 6.81
N ASN A 20 -0.36 -3.81 7.11
CA ASN A 20 -1.68 -3.61 6.54
C ASN A 20 -1.49 -3.20 5.07
N GLY A 21 -1.12 -4.18 4.24
CA GLY A 21 -0.80 -4.04 2.81
C GLY A 21 -2.04 -3.76 1.97
N ARG A 22 -2.69 -2.63 2.24
CA ARG A 22 -3.86 -2.16 1.50
C ARG A 22 -3.40 -1.14 0.47
N ASP A 23 -3.01 -1.61 -0.69
CA ASP A 23 -3.04 -0.77 -1.88
C ASP A 23 -4.37 -0.97 -2.58
N SER A 24 -5.06 0.14 -2.81
CA SER A 24 -6.22 0.18 -3.70
C SER A 24 -5.74 0.04 -5.14
N ASN A 25 -6.60 -0.46 -6.03
CA ASN A 25 -6.31 -0.43 -7.46
C ASN A 25 -5.94 1.00 -7.90
N ALA A 26 -4.79 1.13 -8.55
CA ALA A 26 -4.32 2.42 -9.04
C ALA A 26 -5.34 2.99 -10.05
N GLN A 27 -5.81 4.20 -9.78
CA GLN A 27 -6.64 4.92 -10.73
C GLN A 27 -5.75 5.52 -11.81
N ARG A 28 -6.12 5.35 -13.08
CA ARG A 28 -5.39 5.94 -14.22
C ARG A 28 -5.71 7.43 -14.36
N LEU A 29 -5.45 8.21 -13.33
CA LEU A 29 -5.67 9.66 -13.32
C LEU A 29 -4.58 10.39 -14.12
N GLY A 30 -4.73 11.71 -14.25
CA GLY A 30 -3.74 12.60 -14.87
C GLY A 30 -3.99 12.84 -16.36
N THR A 31 -3.26 13.79 -16.92
CA THR A 31 -3.54 14.40 -18.22
C THR A 31 -3.66 13.38 -19.35
N LYS A 32 -4.70 13.54 -20.18
CA LYS A 32 -5.08 12.64 -21.27
C LYS A 32 -4.79 13.22 -22.65
N ALA A 33 -4.73 14.54 -22.76
CA ALA A 33 -4.30 15.23 -23.97
C ALA A 33 -3.37 16.38 -23.60
N HIS A 34 -2.30 16.54 -24.38
CA HIS A 34 -1.31 17.61 -24.20
C HIS A 34 -1.48 18.71 -25.24
N ASP A 35 -0.73 19.80 -25.09
CA ASP A 35 -0.81 20.94 -26.00
C ASP A 35 -0.60 20.53 -27.47
N SER A 36 -1.37 21.18 -28.34
CA SER A 36 -1.38 20.96 -29.80
C SER A 36 -1.78 19.55 -30.26
N GLN A 37 -2.38 18.73 -29.39
CA GLN A 37 -2.93 17.43 -29.78
C GLN A 37 -4.36 17.56 -30.32
N LEU A 38 -4.61 17.03 -31.52
CA LEU A 38 -5.95 17.01 -32.11
C LEU A 38 -6.82 15.96 -31.39
N VAL A 39 -7.91 16.39 -30.75
CA VAL A 39 -8.85 15.51 -30.04
C VAL A 39 -10.24 15.55 -30.66
N THR A 40 -10.96 14.43 -30.60
CA THR A 40 -12.35 14.34 -31.06
C THR A 40 -13.31 14.95 -30.03
N ALA A 41 -14.48 15.38 -30.48
CA ALA A 41 -15.52 15.91 -29.59
C ALA A 41 -15.92 14.87 -28.54
N GLY A 42 -15.96 15.28 -27.27
CA GLY A 42 -16.26 14.40 -26.12
C GLY A 42 -15.04 13.69 -25.51
N SER A 43 -13.82 13.99 -25.97
CA SER A 43 -12.59 13.47 -25.37
C SER A 43 -12.32 14.06 -23.98
N ILE A 44 -11.79 13.24 -23.07
CA ILE A 44 -11.29 13.68 -21.75
C ILE A 44 -9.89 14.26 -21.95
N ILE A 45 -9.60 15.42 -21.35
CA ILE A 45 -8.29 16.11 -21.47
C ILE A 45 -7.45 15.97 -20.18
N VAL A 46 -8.08 15.84 -19.01
CA VAL A 46 -7.43 15.72 -17.69
C VAL A 46 -7.88 14.47 -16.96
#